data_AF-A0A534ITF1-F1
#
_entry.id   AF-A0A534ITF1-F1
#
_cell.length_a   1.000
_cell.length_b   1.000
_cell.length_c   1.000
_cell.angle_alpha   90.00
_cell.angle_beta   90.00
_cell.angle_gamma   90.00
#
_symmetry.space_group_name_H-M   'P 1'
#
loop_
_entity.id
_entity.type
_entity.pdbx_description
1 polymer ?
#
loop_
_entity_poly.entity_id
_entity_poly.type
_entity_poly.pdbx_seq_one_letter_code
_entity_poly.pdbx_strand_id
1 'polypeptide(L)'
;MPPWLKIQLEQFNDYNFEFRTLSASGRLGTPDSLLAPLPRLGACSRSQLLEHINAQYTKADALAVYYQRRSDRLFDLFAIMAFAMGIAYLMYDKLTSSRALLIVYLVMLFTGLGAYYALEGRRWFSKHLTYRALAETLRARFYLRLAGADHRVNSAEVLALSGIDRFEGFSWIAFVLKSIEPADISVLTDRPPESPRQRCVEEAWIQNQHRYFTVKVAVLEKRSRRIERLKQALLVSILVVISSLFISGGAFDRMQTLLGISVKNLLTFTLGLMAILLGAWELHQNKMATRELLWQYRNQRGHFARAKALLSRVTSVRRRNEVLAELGKDSLMESYLWTIHRYHREHEPPGG
;
A
#
# COMPACT_ATOMS: atom_id res chain seq x y z
N MET A 1 -14.69 19.08 27.99
CA MET A 1 -13.84 18.15 27.23
C MET A 1 -13.23 18.91 26.05
N PRO A 2 -11.91 18.82 25.80
CA PRO A 2 -11.29 19.52 24.68
C PRO A 2 -11.83 19.06 23.32
N PRO A 3 -11.98 19.96 22.33
CA PRO A 3 -12.58 19.62 21.03
C PRO A 3 -11.78 18.57 20.25
N TRP A 4 -10.45 18.61 20.33
CA TRP A 4 -9.56 17.62 19.68
C TRP A 4 -9.76 16.20 20.24
N LEU A 5 -10.01 16.08 21.55
CA LEU A 5 -10.23 14.79 22.20
C LEU A 5 -11.58 14.18 21.80
N LYS A 6 -12.60 15.03 21.58
CA LYS A 6 -13.92 14.59 21.10
C LYS A 6 -13.81 13.95 19.71
N ILE A 7 -13.11 14.61 18.80
CA ILE A 7 -12.88 14.10 17.43
C ILE A 7 -12.14 12.75 17.46
N GLN A 8 -11.13 12.61 18.31
CA GLN A 8 -10.38 11.35 18.43
C GLN A 8 -11.23 10.20 18.97
N LEU A 9 -12.10 10.45 19.96
CA LEU A 9 -13.02 9.43 20.46
C LEU A 9 -14.08 9.05 19.43
N GLU A 10 -14.60 10.01 18.67
CA GLU A 10 -15.52 9.75 17.56
C GLU A 10 -14.86 8.85 16.50
N GLN A 11 -13.64 9.17 16.07
CA GLN A 11 -12.88 8.35 15.12
C GLN A 11 -12.59 6.94 15.63
N PHE A 12 -12.26 6.80 16.93
CA PHE A 12 -12.08 5.49 17.55
C PHE A 12 -13.40 4.69 17.62
N ASN A 13 -14.52 5.35 17.91
CA ASN A 13 -15.84 4.73 17.90
C ASN A 13 -16.24 4.29 16.50
N ASP A 14 -16.00 5.12 15.48
CA ASP A 14 -16.23 4.79 14.07
C ASP A 14 -15.41 3.54 13.67
N TYR A 15 -14.13 3.49 14.04
CA TYR A 15 -13.29 2.31 13.83
C TYR A 15 -13.87 1.03 14.48
N ASN A 16 -14.46 1.13 15.67
CA ASN A 16 -15.15 0.01 16.32
C ASN A 16 -16.46 -0.37 15.63
N PHE A 17 -17.27 0.62 15.28
CA PHE A 17 -18.56 0.43 14.64
C PHE A 17 -18.44 -0.18 13.23
N GLU A 18 -17.49 0.32 12.43
CA GLU A 18 -17.24 -0.17 11.08
C GLU A 18 -16.82 -1.64 11.07
N PHE A 19 -15.91 -2.03 11.97
CA PHE A 19 -15.50 -3.42 12.07
C PHE A 19 -16.67 -4.34 12.41
N ARG A 20 -17.50 -3.97 13.40
CA ARG A 20 -18.67 -4.77 13.79
C ARG A 20 -19.64 -4.92 12.61
N THR A 21 -19.94 -3.83 11.93
CA THR A 21 -20.86 -3.80 10.80
C THR A 21 -20.36 -4.63 9.60
N LEU A 22 -19.08 -4.49 9.26
CA LEU A 22 -18.46 -5.21 8.14
C LEU A 22 -18.22 -6.69 8.44
N SER A 23 -17.89 -7.01 9.69
CA SER A 23 -17.76 -8.38 10.16
C SER A 23 -19.12 -9.10 10.16
N ALA A 24 -20.16 -8.47 10.72
CA ALA A 24 -21.51 -9.03 10.75
C ALA A 24 -22.10 -9.25 9.35
N SER A 25 -21.72 -8.42 8.38
CA SER A 25 -22.15 -8.58 6.98
C SER A 25 -21.29 -9.54 6.16
N GLY A 26 -20.30 -10.21 6.76
CA GLY A 26 -19.41 -11.16 6.07
C GLY A 26 -18.54 -10.52 4.97
N ARG A 27 -18.38 -9.18 4.99
CA ARG A 27 -17.64 -8.43 3.95
C ARG A 27 -16.14 -8.38 4.20
N LEU A 28 -15.70 -8.70 5.41
CA LEU A 28 -14.29 -8.82 5.75
C LEU A 28 -13.79 -10.21 5.32
N GLY A 29 -12.59 -10.25 4.73
CA GLY A 29 -11.92 -11.52 4.44
C GLY A 29 -11.47 -12.22 5.72
N THR A 30 -10.91 -13.42 5.59
CA THR A 30 -10.23 -14.11 6.69
C THR A 30 -9.08 -13.24 7.20
N PRO A 31 -9.16 -12.73 8.44
CA PRO A 31 -8.11 -11.87 8.97
C PRO A 31 -6.81 -12.67 9.15
N ASP A 32 -5.68 -12.03 8.93
CA ASP A 32 -4.41 -12.61 9.33
C ASP A 32 -4.32 -12.62 10.87
N SER A 33 -3.78 -13.70 11.44
CA SER A 33 -3.58 -13.82 12.89
C SER A 33 -2.11 -14.06 13.19
N LEU A 34 -1.56 -13.24 14.07
CA LEU A 34 -0.17 -13.38 14.53
C LEU A 34 0.04 -14.62 15.40
N LEU A 35 -1.04 -15.22 15.90
CA LEU A 35 -1.00 -16.46 16.67
C LEU A 35 -0.92 -17.71 15.79
N ALA A 36 -1.40 -17.64 14.53
CA ALA A 36 -1.49 -18.82 13.65
C ALA A 36 -0.12 -19.42 13.24
N PRO A 37 0.95 -18.63 12.97
CA PRO A 37 2.26 -19.16 12.61
C PRO A 37 3.06 -19.70 13.79
N LEU A 38 2.62 -19.44 15.02
CA LEU A 38 3.30 -19.93 16.21
C LEU A 38 2.98 -21.42 16.37
N PRO A 39 3.96 -22.29 16.66
CA PRO A 39 3.67 -23.67 17.06
C PRO A 39 2.64 -23.67 18.19
N ARG A 40 1.95 -24.79 18.42
CA ARG A 40 1.29 -25.06 19.72
C ARG A 40 2.39 -25.22 20.78
N LEU A 41 3.05 -24.11 21.06
CA LEU A 41 3.98 -23.85 22.14
C LEU A 41 3.24 -24.30 23.39
N GLY A 42 3.50 -25.53 23.83
CA GLY A 42 2.74 -26.16 24.91
C GLY A 42 2.68 -25.21 26.09
N ALA A 43 1.50 -24.65 26.39
CA ALA A 43 1.27 -23.67 27.46
C ALA A 43 2.32 -22.55 27.62
N CYS A 44 3.21 -22.29 26.64
CA CYS A 44 4.22 -21.25 26.72
C CYS A 44 3.51 -19.92 26.43
N SER A 45 3.00 -19.29 27.50
CA SER A 45 2.69 -17.87 27.53
C SER A 45 1.61 -17.39 26.53
N ARG A 46 0.48 -18.10 26.40
CA ARG A 46 -0.76 -17.50 25.88
C ARG A 46 -1.32 -16.53 26.94
N SER A 47 -0.59 -15.45 27.19
CA SER A 47 -1.00 -14.37 28.08
C SER A 47 -2.21 -13.70 27.44
N GLN A 48 -3.26 -13.45 28.22
CA GLN A 48 -4.43 -12.68 27.79
C GLN A 48 -4.01 -11.40 27.03
N LEU A 49 -2.91 -10.78 27.44
CA LEU A 49 -2.35 -9.59 26.80
C LEU A 49 -1.92 -9.79 25.33
N LEU A 50 -1.32 -10.93 24.98
CA LEU A 50 -0.97 -11.24 23.58
C LEU A 50 -2.24 -11.50 22.75
N GLU A 51 -3.28 -12.05 23.35
CA GLU A 51 -4.58 -12.22 22.69
C GLU A 51 -5.25 -10.87 22.43
N HIS A 52 -5.20 -9.95 23.40
CA HIS A 52 -5.69 -8.58 23.22
C HIS A 52 -4.96 -7.84 22.08
N ILE A 53 -3.62 -7.93 22.01
CA ILE A 53 -2.85 -7.36 20.90
C ILE A 53 -3.24 -8.02 19.57
N ASN A 54 -3.31 -9.36 19.52
CA ASN A 54 -3.69 -10.08 18.31
C ASN A 54 -5.10 -9.72 17.85
N ALA A 55 -6.08 -9.55 18.75
CA ALA A 55 -7.44 -9.16 18.41
C ALA A 55 -7.49 -7.75 17.78
N GLN A 56 -6.75 -6.79 18.36
CA GLN A 56 -6.66 -5.44 17.79
C GLN A 56 -5.92 -5.43 16.45
N TYR A 57 -4.88 -6.26 16.30
CA TYR A 57 -4.16 -6.42 15.03
C TYR A 57 -5.10 -6.98 13.94
N THR A 58 -5.77 -8.08 14.24
CA THR A 58 -6.72 -8.78 13.35
C THR A 58 -7.77 -7.80 12.82
N LYS A 59 -8.29 -6.96 13.73
CA LYS A 59 -9.26 -5.91 13.40
C LYS A 59 -8.67 -4.85 12.46
N ALA A 60 -7.50 -4.30 12.81
CA ALA A 60 -6.85 -3.26 12.03
C ALA A 60 -6.45 -3.76 10.63
N ASP A 61 -5.87 -4.96 10.55
CA ASP A 61 -5.43 -5.57 9.29
C ASP A 61 -6.61 -5.88 8.36
N ALA A 62 -7.70 -6.45 8.90
CA ALA A 62 -8.90 -6.75 8.10
C ALA A 62 -9.53 -5.47 7.50
N LEU A 63 -9.64 -4.40 8.29
CA LEU A 63 -10.13 -3.11 7.79
C LEU A 63 -9.16 -2.46 6.80
N ALA A 64 -7.85 -2.54 7.05
CA ALA A 64 -6.83 -2.03 6.14
C ALA A 64 -6.95 -2.69 4.77
N VAL A 65 -7.05 -4.02 4.71
CA VAL A 65 -7.18 -4.78 3.45
C VAL A 65 -8.52 -4.49 2.75
N TYR A 66 -9.61 -4.39 3.51
CA TYR A 66 -10.92 -4.05 2.96
C TYR A 66 -10.92 -2.70 2.24
N TYR A 67 -10.42 -1.66 2.91
CA TYR A 67 -10.37 -0.32 2.32
C TYR A 67 -9.32 -0.18 1.22
N GLN A 68 -8.20 -0.92 1.30
CA GLN A 68 -7.20 -0.99 0.23
C GLN A 68 -7.85 -1.40 -1.09
N ARG A 69 -8.51 -2.56 -1.11
CA ARG A 69 -9.14 -3.12 -2.33
C ARG A 69 -10.17 -2.18 -2.91
N ARG A 70 -10.88 -1.44 -2.05
CA ARG A 70 -11.94 -0.53 -2.48
C ARG A 70 -11.37 0.74 -3.09
N SER A 71 -10.29 1.28 -2.50
CA SER A 71 -9.54 2.40 -3.06
C SER A 71 -8.89 2.02 -4.38
N ASP A 72 -8.23 0.86 -4.45
CA ASP A 72 -7.56 0.38 -5.66
C ASP A 72 -8.55 0.21 -6.82
N ARG A 73 -9.72 -0.41 -6.58
CA ARG A 73 -10.78 -0.54 -7.59
C ARG A 73 -11.29 0.81 -8.09
N LEU A 74 -11.39 1.80 -7.21
CA LEU A 74 -11.85 3.14 -7.59
C LEU A 74 -10.82 3.82 -8.51
N PHE A 75 -9.53 3.73 -8.16
CA PHE A 75 -8.46 4.23 -9.01
C PHE A 75 -8.38 3.50 -10.34
N ASP A 76 -8.55 2.17 -10.35
CA ASP A 76 -8.60 1.37 -11.58
C ASP A 76 -9.79 1.79 -12.46
N LEU A 77 -10.97 2.02 -11.87
CA LEU A 77 -12.14 2.50 -12.61
C LEU A 77 -11.88 3.86 -13.27
N PHE A 78 -11.31 4.83 -12.53
CA PHE A 78 -10.98 6.14 -13.09
C PHE A 78 -9.92 6.04 -14.19
N ALA A 79 -8.91 5.19 -14.02
CA ALA A 79 -7.88 4.97 -15.04
C ALA A 79 -8.48 4.35 -16.32
N ILE A 80 -9.37 3.36 -16.19
CA ILE A 80 -10.07 2.74 -17.32
C ILE A 80 -10.97 3.75 -18.03
N MET A 81 -11.73 4.57 -17.29
CA MET A 81 -12.58 5.61 -17.89
C MET A 81 -11.76 6.66 -18.63
N ALA A 82 -10.67 7.16 -18.03
CA ALA A 82 -9.80 8.13 -18.69
C ALA A 82 -9.18 7.54 -19.98
N PHE A 83 -8.76 6.28 -19.93
CA PHE A 83 -8.24 5.57 -21.10
C PHE A 83 -9.30 5.40 -22.21
N ALA A 84 -10.50 4.93 -21.85
CA ALA A 84 -11.61 4.77 -22.80
C ALA A 84 -12.03 6.09 -23.42
N MET A 85 -12.05 7.16 -22.63
CA MET A 85 -12.35 8.52 -23.06
C MET A 85 -11.30 9.03 -24.07
N GLY A 86 -10.01 8.75 -23.83
CA GLY A 86 -8.93 9.02 -24.78
C GLY A 86 -9.08 8.25 -26.10
N ILE A 87 -9.44 6.96 -26.05
CA ILE A 87 -9.71 6.17 -27.25
C ILE A 87 -10.89 6.74 -28.03
N ALA A 88 -12.01 7.06 -27.36
CA ALA A 88 -13.20 7.59 -28.01
C ALA A 88 -12.90 8.90 -28.76
N TYR A 89 -12.13 9.80 -28.13
CA TYR A 89 -11.67 11.03 -28.77
C TYR A 89 -10.75 10.76 -29.97
N LEU A 90 -9.80 9.84 -29.83
CA LEU A 90 -8.86 9.51 -30.91
C LEU A 90 -9.56 8.85 -32.11
N MET A 91 -10.56 7.99 -31.86
CA MET A 91 -11.40 7.42 -32.91
C MET A 91 -12.21 8.50 -33.63
N TYR A 92 -12.75 9.48 -32.88
CA TYR A 92 -13.47 10.61 -33.45
C TYR A 92 -12.59 11.45 -34.39
N ASP A 93 -11.36 11.74 -33.95
CA ASP A 93 -10.41 12.58 -34.68
C ASP A 93 -9.82 11.91 -35.93
N LYS A 94 -9.49 10.61 -35.86
CA LYS A 94 -8.72 9.93 -36.94
C LYS A 94 -9.49 8.93 -37.80
N LEU A 95 -10.57 8.33 -37.29
CA LEU A 95 -11.26 7.22 -37.97
C LEU A 95 -12.67 7.58 -38.40
N THR A 96 -13.46 8.19 -37.54
CA THR A 96 -14.89 8.38 -37.79
C THR A 96 -15.39 9.63 -37.06
N SER A 97 -15.71 10.69 -37.80
CA SER A 97 -16.24 11.96 -37.26
C SER A 97 -17.69 11.87 -36.78
N SER A 98 -18.05 10.78 -36.10
CA SER A 98 -19.38 10.54 -35.56
C SER A 98 -19.59 11.34 -34.28
N ARG A 99 -20.67 12.14 -34.26
CA ARG A 99 -21.11 12.87 -33.06
C ARG A 99 -21.39 11.94 -31.87
N ALA A 100 -21.71 10.67 -32.12
CA ALA A 100 -21.94 9.69 -31.07
C ALA A 100 -20.70 9.47 -30.17
N LEU A 101 -19.48 9.50 -30.75
CA LEU A 101 -18.24 9.33 -29.98
C LEU A 101 -18.00 10.50 -29.01
N LEU A 102 -18.34 11.72 -29.42
CA LEU A 102 -18.28 12.89 -28.54
C LEU A 102 -19.32 12.81 -27.41
N ILE A 103 -20.52 12.29 -27.69
CA ILE A 103 -21.53 12.04 -26.65
C ILE A 103 -21.00 11.00 -25.65
N VAL A 104 -20.41 9.91 -26.12
CA VAL A 104 -19.78 8.89 -25.25
C VAL A 104 -18.67 9.50 -24.38
N TYR A 105 -17.80 10.32 -24.98
CA TYR A 105 -16.77 11.06 -24.24
C TYR A 105 -17.37 11.91 -23.12
N LEU A 106 -18.40 12.72 -23.43
CA LEU A 106 -19.04 13.60 -22.45
C LEU A 106 -19.72 12.80 -21.33
N VAL A 107 -20.44 11.73 -21.67
CA VAL A 107 -21.10 10.86 -20.68
C VAL A 107 -20.08 10.24 -19.74
N MET A 108 -18.95 9.74 -20.25
CA MET A 108 -17.87 9.20 -19.41
C MET A 108 -17.27 10.27 -18.50
N LEU A 109 -17.04 11.48 -19.02
CA LEU A 109 -16.51 12.61 -18.27
C LEU A 109 -17.43 12.99 -17.10
N PHE A 110 -18.71 13.23 -17.37
CA PHE A 110 -19.69 13.62 -16.34
C PHE A 110 -19.92 12.50 -15.33
N THR A 111 -19.96 11.24 -15.77
CA THR A 111 -20.06 10.09 -14.87
C THR A 111 -18.85 9.99 -13.95
N GLY A 112 -17.64 10.19 -14.49
CA GLY A 112 -16.41 10.22 -13.71
C GLY A 112 -16.37 11.35 -12.69
N LEU A 113 -16.77 12.56 -13.10
CA LEU A 113 -16.82 13.72 -12.22
C LEU A 113 -17.87 13.54 -11.10
N GLY A 114 -19.06 13.04 -11.44
CA GLY A 114 -20.10 12.72 -10.47
C GLY A 114 -19.66 11.65 -9.48
N ALA A 115 -18.98 10.60 -9.96
CA ALA A 115 -18.42 9.56 -9.11
C ALA A 115 -17.31 10.09 -8.17
N TYR A 116 -16.47 11.02 -8.65
CA TYR A 116 -15.44 11.67 -7.84
C TYR A 116 -16.06 12.39 -6.64
N TYR A 117 -16.97 13.34 -6.89
CA TYR A 117 -17.60 14.12 -5.82
C TYR A 117 -18.44 13.27 -4.87
N ALA A 118 -19.13 12.25 -5.38
CA ALA A 118 -19.92 11.34 -4.54
C ALA A 118 -19.05 10.46 -3.61
N LEU A 119 -17.79 10.22 -3.96
CA LEU A 119 -16.90 9.30 -3.25
C LEU A 119 -15.76 9.98 -2.48
N GLU A 120 -15.47 11.24 -2.77
CA GLU A 120 -14.45 12.05 -2.09
C GLU A 120 -14.64 12.04 -0.56
N GLY A 121 -15.87 12.19 -0.09
CA GLY A 121 -16.19 12.18 1.34
C GLY A 121 -15.95 10.84 2.06
N ARG A 122 -15.80 9.72 1.34
CA ARG A 122 -15.66 8.40 1.96
C ARG A 122 -14.24 8.06 2.43
N ARG A 123 -13.23 8.81 1.93
CA ARG A 123 -11.82 8.75 2.38
C ARG A 123 -11.26 7.33 2.57
N TRP A 124 -11.62 6.38 1.69
CA TRP A 124 -11.21 4.97 1.80
C TRP A 124 -9.69 4.80 1.84
N PHE A 125 -8.98 5.60 1.06
CA PHE A 125 -7.52 5.58 1.04
C PHE A 125 -6.89 6.00 2.36
N SER A 126 -7.33 7.12 2.95
CA SER A 126 -6.85 7.58 4.24
C SER A 126 -7.13 6.54 5.33
N LYS A 127 -8.35 5.95 5.34
CA LYS A 127 -8.70 4.84 6.23
C LYS A 127 -7.76 3.65 6.09
N HIS A 128 -7.46 3.23 4.85
CA HIS A 128 -6.50 2.16 4.60
C HIS A 128 -5.13 2.48 5.23
N LEU A 129 -4.60 3.69 5.02
CA LEU A 129 -3.31 4.11 5.53
C LEU A 129 -3.27 4.11 7.07
N THR A 130 -4.28 4.68 7.72
CA THR A 130 -4.40 4.71 9.18
C THR A 130 -4.46 3.29 9.76
N TYR A 131 -5.32 2.41 9.19
CA TYR A 131 -5.46 1.05 9.69
C TYR A 131 -4.23 0.19 9.42
N ARG A 132 -3.56 0.38 8.28
CA ARG A 132 -2.30 -0.28 7.97
C ARG A 132 -1.20 0.16 8.95
N ALA A 133 -1.06 1.45 9.22
CA ALA A 133 -0.11 1.96 10.20
C ALA A 133 -0.36 1.33 11.57
N LEU A 134 -1.62 1.31 12.04
CA LEU A 134 -2.00 0.66 13.30
C LEU A 134 -1.67 -0.84 13.31
N ALA A 135 -1.98 -1.57 12.23
CA ALA A 135 -1.70 -3.01 12.14
C ALA A 135 -0.19 -3.31 12.20
N GLU A 136 0.64 -2.54 11.49
CA GLU A 136 2.11 -2.68 11.54
C GLU A 136 2.66 -2.36 12.94
N THR A 137 2.11 -1.33 13.62
CA THR A 137 2.47 -1.02 15.01
C THR A 137 2.16 -2.18 15.96
N LEU A 138 0.96 -2.74 15.85
CA LEU A 138 0.53 -3.86 16.67
C LEU A 138 1.34 -5.13 16.37
N ARG A 139 1.72 -5.37 15.11
CA ARG A 139 2.57 -6.50 14.72
C ARG A 139 3.96 -6.41 15.36
N ALA A 140 4.62 -5.26 15.28
CA ALA A 140 5.92 -5.07 15.92
C ALA A 140 5.83 -5.24 17.45
N ARG A 141 4.81 -4.61 18.08
CA ARG A 141 4.58 -4.71 19.52
C ARG A 141 4.31 -6.14 19.97
N PHE A 142 3.50 -6.89 19.21
CA PHE A 142 3.23 -8.30 19.49
C PHE A 142 4.51 -9.13 19.58
N TYR A 143 5.39 -9.03 18.57
CA TYR A 143 6.61 -9.82 18.54
C TYR A 143 7.69 -9.33 19.52
N LEU A 144 7.79 -8.00 19.75
CA LEU A 144 8.65 -7.46 20.80
C LEU A 144 8.22 -7.93 22.19
N ARG A 145 6.91 -8.01 22.43
CA ARG A 145 6.35 -8.51 23.68
C ARG A 145 6.50 -10.02 23.83
N LEU A 146 6.31 -10.75 22.74
CA LEU A 146 6.64 -12.18 22.69
C LEU A 146 8.14 -12.41 22.96
N ALA A 147 9.03 -11.50 22.54
CA ALA A 147 10.47 -11.57 22.80
C ALA A 147 10.91 -11.09 24.19
N GLY A 148 10.05 -10.39 24.95
CA GLY A 148 10.42 -9.72 26.20
C GLY A 148 11.19 -8.40 26.01
N ALA A 149 11.19 -7.84 24.80
CA ALA A 149 11.91 -6.60 24.45
C ALA A 149 11.01 -5.35 24.35
N ASP A 150 9.69 -5.48 24.61
CA ASP A 150 8.68 -4.42 24.47
C ASP A 150 9.01 -3.13 25.24
N HIS A 151 9.50 -3.25 26.48
CA HIS A 151 9.87 -2.10 27.33
C HIS A 151 10.97 -1.21 26.75
N ARG A 152 11.69 -1.67 25.71
CA ARG A 152 12.77 -0.90 25.05
C ARG A 152 12.31 -0.11 23.84
N VAL A 153 11.06 -0.30 23.41
CA VAL A 153 10.48 0.37 22.25
C VAL A 153 9.19 1.05 22.68
N ASN A 154 9.27 2.36 22.90
CA ASN A 154 8.07 3.16 23.08
C ASN A 154 7.45 3.44 21.71
N SER A 155 6.47 2.61 21.31
CA SER A 155 5.78 2.77 20.03
C SER A 155 5.07 4.12 19.89
N ALA A 156 4.63 4.73 21.00
CA ALA A 156 4.01 6.06 20.99
C ALA A 156 5.06 7.18 20.80
N GLU A 157 6.26 7.01 21.34
CA GLU A 157 7.39 7.92 21.07
C GLU A 157 7.82 7.84 19.60
N VAL A 158 7.97 6.64 19.04
CA VAL A 158 8.30 6.48 17.60
C VAL A 158 7.21 7.10 16.72
N LEU A 159 5.93 6.95 17.10
CA LEU A 159 4.80 7.59 16.43
C LEU A 159 4.93 9.12 16.48
N ALA A 160 5.18 9.69 17.66
CA ALA A 160 5.35 11.14 17.85
C ALA A 160 6.57 11.69 17.10
N LEU A 161 7.69 10.96 17.10
CA LEU A 161 8.91 11.32 16.38
C LEU A 161 8.71 11.30 14.86
N SER A 162 7.88 10.39 14.35
CA SER A 162 7.54 10.36 12.93
C SER A 162 6.64 11.52 12.51
N GLY A 163 5.92 12.14 13.46
CA GLY A 163 4.94 13.21 13.20
C GLY A 163 3.65 12.74 12.52
N ILE A 164 3.43 11.42 12.38
CA ILE A 164 2.24 10.85 11.72
C ILE A 164 0.95 11.19 12.47
N ASP A 165 1.02 11.44 13.78
CA ASP A 165 -0.10 11.82 14.63
C ASP A 165 -0.67 13.21 14.33
N ARG A 166 0.11 14.08 13.65
CA ARG A 166 -0.31 15.42 13.22
C ARG A 166 -1.23 15.39 12.00
N PHE A 167 -1.36 14.25 11.32
CA PHE A 167 -2.20 14.11 10.13
C PHE A 167 -3.66 13.83 10.49
N GLU A 168 -4.57 14.33 9.65
CA GLU A 168 -6.01 14.16 9.85
C GLU A 168 -6.38 12.67 9.82
N GLY A 169 -6.99 12.18 10.91
CA GLY A 169 -7.41 10.79 11.04
C GLY A 169 -6.37 9.82 11.60
N PHE A 170 -5.18 10.27 11.99
CA PHE A 170 -4.12 9.41 12.57
C PHE A 170 -3.97 9.55 14.09
N SER A 171 -4.45 10.64 14.66
CA SER A 171 -4.19 11.00 16.06
C SER A 171 -4.85 10.05 17.08
N TRP A 172 -5.92 9.34 16.72
CA TRP A 172 -6.58 8.34 17.58
C TRP A 172 -5.78 7.03 17.72
N ILE A 173 -4.78 6.76 16.86
CA ILE A 173 -3.94 5.55 16.95
C ILE A 173 -3.27 5.46 18.34
N ALA A 174 -2.84 6.60 18.89
CA ALA A 174 -2.22 6.65 20.22
C ALA A 174 -3.15 6.15 21.33
N PHE A 175 -4.48 6.36 21.22
CA PHE A 175 -5.45 5.84 22.18
C PHE A 175 -5.55 4.32 22.13
N VAL A 176 -5.52 3.74 20.93
CA VAL A 176 -5.50 2.28 20.78
C VAL A 176 -4.25 1.70 21.44
N LEU A 177 -3.09 2.29 21.15
CA LEU A 177 -1.82 1.84 21.73
C LEU A 177 -1.81 1.96 23.26
N LYS A 178 -2.31 3.07 23.81
CA LYS A 178 -2.48 3.26 25.28
C LYS A 178 -3.48 2.26 25.88
N SER A 179 -4.57 1.95 25.19
CA SER A 179 -5.56 0.98 25.69
C SER A 179 -5.05 -0.46 25.79
N ILE A 180 -3.94 -0.75 25.10
CA ILE A 180 -3.27 -2.05 25.09
C ILE A 180 -2.02 -2.01 26.00
N GLU A 181 -1.75 -0.87 26.62
CA GLU A 181 -0.70 -0.70 27.61
C GLU A 181 -1.16 -1.31 28.93
N PRO A 182 -0.45 -2.30 29.50
CA PRO A 182 -0.89 -2.93 30.73
C PRO A 182 -0.67 -2.00 31.93
N ALA A 183 -1.61 -2.04 32.88
CA ALA A 183 -1.47 -1.41 34.19
C ALA A 183 -0.38 -2.09 35.07
N ASP A 184 -0.04 -3.36 34.80
CA ASP A 184 0.97 -4.11 35.54
C ASP A 184 2.29 -4.21 34.77
N ILE A 185 3.31 -3.55 35.32
CA ILE A 185 4.69 -3.46 34.80
C ILE A 185 5.53 -4.71 35.15
N SER A 186 5.02 -5.65 35.94
CA SER A 186 5.76 -6.86 36.31
C SER A 186 5.39 -8.06 35.42
N VAL A 187 6.33 -9.00 35.23
CA VAL A 187 6.12 -10.44 34.91
C VAL A 187 6.86 -11.00 33.66
N LEU A 188 7.58 -10.23 32.83
CA LEU A 188 8.43 -10.84 31.78
C LEU A 188 9.92 -10.47 31.83
N THR A 189 10.34 -9.68 32.81
CA THR A 189 11.68 -9.08 32.84
C THR A 189 12.80 -10.02 33.29
N ASP A 190 12.51 -11.14 33.96
CA ASP A 190 13.57 -11.95 34.61
C ASP A 190 13.53 -13.46 34.37
N ARG A 191 12.63 -13.98 33.50
CA ARG A 191 12.72 -15.41 33.17
C ARG A 191 13.87 -15.65 32.19
N PRO A 192 14.79 -16.59 32.47
CA PRO A 192 15.78 -17.00 31.49
C PRO A 192 15.01 -17.41 30.23
N PRO A 193 15.44 -16.94 29.07
CA PRO A 193 14.72 -17.24 27.86
C PRO A 193 14.76 -18.73 27.64
N GLU A 194 13.60 -19.38 27.74
CA GLU A 194 13.47 -20.72 27.23
C GLU A 194 13.79 -20.64 25.73
N SER A 195 14.88 -21.32 25.32
CA SER A 195 15.34 -21.38 23.93
C SER A 195 14.24 -21.69 22.88
N PRO A 196 13.11 -22.37 23.18
CA PRO A 196 12.01 -22.55 22.24
C PRO A 196 11.26 -21.26 21.90
N ARG A 197 11.01 -20.39 22.89
CA ARG A 197 10.29 -19.12 22.69
C ARG A 197 11.10 -18.15 21.83
N GLN A 198 12.42 -18.14 22.02
CA GLN A 198 13.34 -17.34 21.22
C GLN A 198 13.37 -17.76 19.76
N ARG A 199 13.57 -19.06 19.50
CA ARG A 199 13.56 -19.64 18.16
C ARG A 199 12.22 -19.39 17.46
N CYS A 200 11.12 -19.48 18.20
CA CYS A 200 9.80 -19.18 17.67
C CYS A 200 9.65 -17.72 17.20
N VAL A 201 10.12 -16.73 17.97
CA VAL A 201 10.09 -15.33 17.54
C VAL A 201 10.95 -15.12 16.29
N GLU A 202 12.16 -15.68 16.28
CA GLU A 202 13.08 -15.53 15.14
C GLU A 202 12.51 -16.16 13.86
N GLU A 203 11.87 -17.32 13.97
CA GLU A 203 11.23 -17.99 12.85
C GLU A 203 9.94 -17.27 12.40
N ALA A 204 9.01 -17.04 13.34
CA ALA A 204 7.69 -16.49 13.05
C ALA A 204 7.71 -15.01 12.64
N TRP A 205 8.59 -14.21 13.23
CA TRP A 205 8.75 -12.80 12.90
C TRP A 205 9.82 -12.58 11.84
N ILE A 206 11.08 -12.91 12.15
CA ILE A 206 12.22 -12.43 11.36
C ILE A 206 12.35 -13.20 10.05
N GLN A 207 12.37 -14.53 10.11
CA GLN A 207 12.54 -15.34 8.91
C GLN A 207 11.34 -15.23 7.96
N ASN A 208 10.12 -15.28 8.51
CA ASN A 208 8.90 -15.11 7.71
C ASN A 208 8.81 -13.73 7.07
N GLN A 209 9.06 -12.64 7.81
CA GLN A 209 9.04 -11.28 7.24
C GLN A 209 10.15 -11.09 6.21
N HIS A 210 11.37 -11.56 6.50
CA HIS A 210 12.47 -11.52 5.52
C HIS A 210 12.11 -12.26 4.22
N ARG A 211 11.53 -13.47 4.33
CA ARG A 211 11.08 -14.27 3.17
C ARG A 211 9.98 -13.53 2.40
N TYR A 212 8.98 -13.01 3.11
CA TYR A 212 7.89 -12.22 2.54
C TYR A 212 8.42 -11.04 1.70
N PHE A 213 9.27 -10.19 2.29
CA PHE A 213 9.82 -9.04 1.58
C PHE A 213 10.76 -9.45 0.44
N THR A 214 11.53 -10.53 0.59
CA THR A 214 12.37 -11.06 -0.49
C THR A 214 11.55 -11.45 -1.71
N VAL A 215 10.45 -12.19 -1.52
CA VAL A 215 9.54 -12.57 -2.61
C VAL A 215 8.88 -11.33 -3.23
N LYS A 216 8.36 -10.41 -2.41
CA LYS A 216 7.68 -9.20 -2.90
C LYS A 216 8.60 -8.29 -3.71
N VAL A 217 9.83 -8.07 -3.24
CA VAL A 217 10.85 -7.30 -3.99
C VAL A 217 11.15 -7.97 -5.32
N ALA A 218 11.42 -9.29 -5.33
CA ALA A 218 11.75 -10.00 -6.56
C ALA A 218 10.62 -9.94 -7.61
N VAL A 219 9.36 -10.10 -7.19
CA VAL A 219 8.18 -10.01 -8.05
C VAL A 219 8.06 -8.59 -8.62
N LEU A 220 8.16 -7.56 -7.78
CA LEU A 220 7.96 -6.18 -8.19
C LEU A 220 9.09 -5.67 -9.09
N GLU A 221 10.34 -6.07 -8.81
CA GLU A 221 11.50 -5.80 -9.68
C GLU A 221 11.35 -6.46 -11.05
N LYS A 222 10.93 -7.73 -11.10
CA LYS A 222 10.74 -8.44 -12.37
C LYS A 222 9.64 -7.77 -13.21
N ARG A 223 8.55 -7.33 -12.57
CA ARG A 223 7.48 -6.58 -13.22
C ARG A 223 7.98 -5.24 -13.74
N SER A 224 8.67 -4.46 -12.91
CA SER A 224 9.26 -3.17 -13.28
C SER A 224 10.21 -3.29 -14.47
N ARG A 225 11.14 -4.26 -14.47
CA ARG A 225 12.06 -4.51 -15.60
C ARG A 225 11.37 -4.88 -16.92
N ARG A 226 10.22 -5.57 -16.86
CA ARG A 226 9.43 -5.88 -18.08
C ARG A 226 8.74 -4.64 -18.60
N ILE A 227 8.21 -3.81 -17.70
CA ILE A 227 7.56 -2.54 -18.04
C ILE A 227 8.56 -1.58 -18.68
N GLU A 228 9.76 -1.42 -18.12
CA GLU A 228 10.78 -0.53 -18.68
C GLU A 228 11.19 -0.95 -20.11
N ARG A 229 11.33 -2.26 -20.36
CA ARG A 229 11.57 -2.78 -21.73
C ARG A 229 10.41 -2.49 -22.68
N LEU A 230 9.18 -2.62 -22.22
CA LEU A 230 7.99 -2.32 -23.03
C LEU A 230 7.90 -0.82 -23.32
N LYS A 231 8.20 0.05 -22.35
CA LYS A 231 8.29 1.51 -22.55
C LYS A 231 9.34 1.85 -23.61
N GLN A 232 10.55 1.28 -23.52
CA GLN A 232 11.61 1.48 -24.50
C GLN A 232 11.19 1.00 -25.90
N ALA A 233 10.62 -0.20 -26.02
CA ALA A 233 10.13 -0.71 -27.31
C ALA A 233 9.04 0.18 -27.90
N LEU A 234 8.11 0.68 -27.07
CA LEU A 234 7.06 1.59 -27.49
C LEU A 234 7.62 2.94 -27.97
N LEU A 235 8.59 3.52 -27.28
CA LEU A 235 9.28 4.74 -27.71
C LEU A 235 10.00 4.56 -29.06
N VAL A 236 10.69 3.43 -29.24
CA VAL A 236 11.34 3.11 -30.53
C VAL A 236 10.29 2.95 -31.63
N SER A 237 9.18 2.27 -31.38
CA SER A 237 8.11 2.12 -32.38
C SER A 237 7.47 3.47 -32.76
N ILE A 238 7.26 4.37 -31.79
CA ILE A 238 6.79 5.73 -32.02
C ILE A 238 7.76 6.48 -32.94
N LEU A 239 9.06 6.41 -32.66
CA LEU A 239 10.09 7.06 -33.47
C LEU A 239 10.09 6.52 -34.90
N VAL A 240 10.02 5.20 -35.08
CA VAL A 240 9.97 4.56 -36.40
C VAL A 240 8.75 5.01 -37.21
N VAL A 241 7.57 5.08 -36.58
CA VAL A 241 6.34 5.55 -37.26
C VAL A 241 6.48 7.02 -37.68
N ILE A 242 6.99 7.89 -36.81
CA ILE A 242 7.21 9.30 -37.13
C ILE A 242 8.22 9.47 -38.27
N SER A 243 9.36 8.77 -38.20
CA SER A 243 10.37 8.81 -39.27
C SER A 243 9.82 8.29 -40.60
N SER A 244 9.02 7.22 -40.57
CA SER A 244 8.37 6.68 -41.77
C SER A 244 7.40 7.67 -42.40
N LEU A 245 6.56 8.32 -41.59
CA LEU A 245 5.65 9.38 -42.06
C LEU A 245 6.43 10.54 -42.70
N PHE A 246 7.53 10.97 -42.09
CA PHE A 246 8.37 12.05 -42.60
C PHE A 246 9.04 11.69 -43.94
N ILE A 247 9.65 10.51 -44.05
CA ILE A 247 10.35 10.05 -45.26
C ILE A 247 9.37 9.83 -46.42
N SER A 248 8.15 9.37 -46.13
CA SER A 248 7.16 9.04 -47.18
C SER A 248 6.66 10.23 -48.00
N GLY A 249 6.92 11.48 -47.56
CA GLY A 249 6.61 12.69 -48.34
C GLY A 249 5.14 12.81 -48.77
N GLY A 250 4.20 12.26 -48.01
CA GLY A 250 2.76 12.26 -48.34
C GLY A 250 2.29 11.10 -49.24
N ALA A 251 3.16 10.12 -49.57
CA ALA A 251 2.74 8.92 -50.31
C ALA A 251 1.63 8.13 -49.57
N PHE A 252 1.66 8.11 -48.25
CA PHE A 252 0.65 7.43 -47.42
C PHE A 252 -0.72 8.12 -47.39
N ASP A 253 -0.84 9.40 -47.80
CA ASP A 253 -2.14 10.06 -47.97
C ASP A 253 -2.93 9.42 -49.13
N ARG A 254 -2.23 8.98 -50.18
CA ARG A 254 -2.82 8.39 -51.40
C ARG A 254 -3.08 6.88 -51.28
N MET A 255 -2.49 6.21 -50.28
CA MET A 255 -2.70 4.79 -50.04
C MET A 255 -3.91 4.58 -49.13
N GLN A 256 -4.89 3.82 -49.62
CA GLN A 256 -6.05 3.39 -48.84
C GLN A 256 -5.89 1.92 -48.45
N THR A 257 -6.31 1.61 -47.23
CA THR A 257 -6.41 0.23 -46.74
C THR A 257 -7.65 -0.47 -47.32
N LEU A 258 -7.71 -1.79 -47.18
CA LEU A 258 -8.86 -2.62 -47.60
C LEU A 258 -10.20 -2.18 -46.95
N LEU A 259 -10.14 -1.44 -45.85
CA LEU A 259 -11.28 -0.88 -45.11
C LEU A 259 -11.62 0.57 -45.53
N GLY A 260 -11.00 1.11 -46.58
CA GLY A 260 -11.24 2.48 -47.06
C GLY A 260 -10.62 3.58 -46.19
N ILE A 261 -9.84 3.23 -45.17
CA ILE A 261 -9.16 4.18 -44.28
C ILE A 261 -7.78 4.52 -44.86
N SER A 262 -7.42 5.81 -44.89
CA SER A 262 -6.08 6.25 -45.30
C SER A 262 -5.00 5.64 -44.40
N VAL A 263 -3.91 5.13 -45.00
CA VAL A 263 -2.78 4.55 -44.26
C VAL A 263 -2.19 5.56 -43.27
N LYS A 264 -2.14 6.85 -43.63
CA LYS A 264 -1.70 7.91 -42.71
C LYS A 264 -2.61 8.04 -41.49
N ASN A 265 -3.93 7.99 -41.68
CA ASN A 265 -4.88 8.06 -40.56
C ASN A 265 -4.75 6.86 -39.63
N LEU A 266 -4.51 5.66 -40.18
CA LEU A 266 -4.24 4.48 -39.38
C LEU A 266 -2.92 4.59 -38.60
N LEU A 267 -1.83 5.02 -39.25
CA LEU A 267 -0.53 5.21 -38.58
C LEU A 267 -0.61 6.26 -37.46
N THR A 268 -1.21 7.42 -37.74
CA THR A 268 -1.38 8.48 -36.73
C THR A 268 -2.36 8.08 -35.62
N PHE A 269 -3.37 7.27 -35.91
CA PHE A 269 -4.22 6.65 -34.89
C PHE A 269 -3.41 5.68 -34.01
N THR A 270 -2.61 4.78 -34.59
CA THR A 270 -1.78 3.86 -33.79
C THR A 270 -0.77 4.60 -32.92
N LEU A 271 -0.18 5.67 -33.45
CA LEU A 271 0.73 6.56 -32.73
C LEU A 271 0.02 7.22 -31.53
N GLY A 272 -1.16 7.80 -31.75
CA GLY A 272 -1.97 8.39 -30.70
C GLY A 272 -2.41 7.37 -29.65
N LEU A 273 -2.78 6.16 -30.08
CA LEU A 273 -3.21 5.09 -29.18
C LEU A 273 -2.06 4.65 -28.28
N MET A 274 -0.86 4.50 -28.82
CA MET A 274 0.36 4.21 -28.05
C MET A 274 0.68 5.30 -27.03
N ALA A 275 0.55 6.57 -27.41
CA ALA A 275 0.77 7.70 -26.51
C ALA A 275 -0.24 7.72 -25.36
N ILE A 276 -1.53 7.49 -25.65
CA ILE A 276 -2.59 7.40 -24.64
C ILE A 276 -2.36 6.22 -23.70
N LEU A 277 -1.98 5.05 -24.23
CA LEU A 277 -1.62 3.86 -23.43
C LEU A 277 -0.47 4.17 -22.47
N LEU A 278 0.60 4.79 -22.97
CA LEU A 278 1.77 5.14 -22.19
C LEU A 278 1.42 6.17 -21.10
N GLY A 279 0.68 7.22 -21.45
CA GLY A 279 0.26 8.27 -20.52
C GLY A 279 -0.68 7.75 -19.43
N ALA A 280 -1.71 6.99 -19.79
CA ALA A 280 -2.63 6.37 -18.82
C ALA A 280 -1.90 5.41 -17.88
N TRP A 281 -0.96 4.61 -18.43
CA TRP A 281 -0.13 3.72 -17.63
C TRP A 281 0.79 4.47 -16.66
N GLU A 282 1.48 5.51 -17.14
CA GLU A 282 2.38 6.32 -16.32
C GLU A 282 1.63 7.04 -15.20
N LEU A 283 0.46 7.60 -15.51
CA LEU A 283 -0.42 8.20 -14.52
C LEU A 283 -0.86 7.18 -13.46
N HIS A 284 -1.26 5.97 -13.88
CA HIS A 284 -1.63 4.89 -12.96
C HIS A 284 -0.45 4.45 -12.08
N GLN A 285 0.73 4.23 -12.65
CA GLN A 285 1.94 3.86 -11.89
C GLN A 285 2.34 4.95 -10.91
N ASN A 286 2.28 6.21 -11.34
CA ASN A 286 2.59 7.37 -10.50
C ASN A 286 1.59 7.49 -9.33
N LYS A 287 0.30 7.31 -9.60
CA LYS A 287 -0.76 7.29 -8.58
C LYS A 287 -0.60 6.08 -7.64
N MET A 288 -0.14 4.92 -8.13
CA MET A 288 0.08 3.72 -7.31
C MET A 288 1.41 3.73 -6.52
N ALA A 289 2.27 4.74 -6.73
CA ALA A 289 3.58 4.88 -6.08
C ALA A 289 4.38 3.57 -6.04
N THR A 290 4.44 2.87 -7.18
CA THR A 290 5.03 1.52 -7.25
C THR A 290 6.54 1.54 -7.00
N ARG A 291 7.21 2.65 -7.31
CA ARG A 291 8.65 2.85 -7.04
C ARG A 291 8.92 3.01 -5.55
N GLU A 292 8.09 3.79 -4.88
CA GLU A 292 8.15 4.04 -3.44
C GLU A 292 7.82 2.76 -2.67
N LEU A 293 6.82 1.99 -3.11
CA LEU A 293 6.51 0.68 -2.54
C LEU A 293 7.68 -0.30 -2.68
N LEU A 294 8.35 -0.31 -3.83
CA LEU A 294 9.54 -1.13 -4.04
C LEU A 294 10.69 -0.70 -3.12
N TRP A 295 10.91 0.61 -2.97
CA TRP A 295 11.91 1.16 -2.07
C TRP A 295 11.63 0.75 -0.61
N GLN A 296 10.39 0.93 -0.14
CA GLN A 296 9.98 0.51 1.20
C GLN A 296 10.24 -0.99 1.45
N TYR A 297 9.84 -1.85 0.51
CA TYR A 297 10.06 -3.30 0.66
C TYR A 297 11.54 -3.68 0.63
N ARG A 298 12.38 -2.95 -0.10
CA ARG A 298 13.84 -3.15 -0.09
C ARG A 298 14.45 -2.74 1.26
N ASN A 299 14.04 -1.61 1.82
CA ASN A 299 14.48 -1.16 3.14
C ASN A 299 14.09 -2.18 4.20
N GLN A 300 12.81 -2.56 4.26
CA GLN A 300 12.31 -3.57 5.19
C GLN A 300 13.09 -4.88 5.07
N ARG A 301 13.28 -5.41 3.85
CA ARG A 301 14.12 -6.59 3.63
C ARG A 301 15.53 -6.41 4.21
N GLY A 302 16.13 -5.23 4.01
CA GLY A 302 17.43 -4.86 4.56
C GLY A 302 17.48 -4.90 6.09
N HIS A 303 16.52 -4.26 6.77
CA HIS A 303 16.45 -4.27 8.25
C HIS A 303 16.33 -5.70 8.78
N PHE A 304 15.43 -6.52 8.22
CA PHE A 304 15.26 -7.91 8.63
C PHE A 304 16.48 -8.80 8.32
N ALA A 305 17.15 -8.58 7.19
CA ALA A 305 18.38 -9.30 6.84
C ALA A 305 19.53 -8.98 7.81
N ARG A 306 19.71 -7.69 8.15
CA ARG A 306 20.70 -7.25 9.15
C ARG A 306 20.41 -7.83 10.53
N ALA A 307 19.16 -7.75 10.99
CA ALA A 307 18.77 -8.31 12.27
C ALA A 307 19.01 -9.83 12.33
N LYS A 308 18.66 -10.57 11.26
CA LYS A 308 18.95 -12.01 11.16
C LYS A 308 20.45 -12.31 11.31
N ALA A 309 21.31 -11.55 10.63
CA ALA A 309 22.76 -11.74 10.70
C ALA A 309 23.37 -11.36 12.06
N LEU A 310 22.81 -10.37 12.74
CA LEU A 310 23.23 -9.99 14.09
C LEU A 310 22.80 -11.05 15.11
N LEU A 311 21.57 -11.53 15.04
CA LEU A 311 21.04 -12.52 15.98
C LEU A 311 21.77 -13.85 15.90
N SER A 312 22.24 -14.28 14.71
CA SER A 312 23.02 -15.52 14.59
C SER A 312 24.39 -15.47 15.29
N ARG A 313 24.88 -14.27 15.64
CA ARG A 313 26.19 -14.06 16.30
C ARG A 313 26.07 -13.74 17.78
N VAL A 314 24.86 -13.43 18.27
CA VAL A 314 24.65 -12.95 19.63
C VAL A 314 24.23 -14.09 20.54
N THR A 315 25.02 -14.33 21.58
CA THR A 315 24.72 -15.32 22.63
C THR A 315 24.08 -14.69 23.87
N SER A 316 24.28 -13.39 24.08
CA SER A 316 23.75 -12.64 25.23
C SER A 316 22.30 -12.20 25.03
N VAL A 317 21.44 -12.51 26.00
CA VAL A 317 20.01 -12.13 26.02
C VAL A 317 19.82 -10.62 25.93
N ARG A 318 20.67 -9.85 26.64
CA ARG A 318 20.60 -8.38 26.65
C ARG A 318 20.83 -7.82 25.26
N ARG A 319 21.89 -8.26 24.59
CA ARG A 319 22.27 -7.77 23.25
C ARG A 319 21.25 -8.22 22.21
N ARG A 320 20.70 -9.43 22.37
CA ARG A 320 19.63 -9.93 21.50
C ARG A 320 18.39 -9.05 21.57
N ASN A 321 17.96 -8.70 22.78
CA ASN A 321 16.81 -7.81 22.99
C ASN A 321 17.08 -6.39 22.49
N GLU A 322 18.33 -5.91 22.49
CA GLU A 322 18.71 -4.63 21.84
C GLU A 322 18.51 -4.70 20.32
N VAL A 323 19.00 -5.77 19.67
CA VAL A 323 18.83 -5.97 18.21
C VAL A 323 17.35 -6.05 17.83
N LEU A 324 16.53 -6.75 18.62
CA LEU A 324 15.09 -6.83 18.37
C LEU A 324 14.39 -5.49 18.54
N ALA A 325 14.77 -4.71 19.57
CA ALA A 325 14.22 -3.39 19.81
C ALA A 325 14.58 -2.40 18.68
N GLU A 326 15.83 -2.44 18.21
CA GLU A 326 16.31 -1.63 17.08
C GLU A 326 15.57 -2.01 15.78
N LEU A 327 15.45 -3.31 15.48
CA LEU A 327 14.65 -3.79 14.35
C LEU A 327 13.19 -3.30 14.42
N GLY A 328 12.58 -3.36 15.61
CA GLY A 328 11.22 -2.87 15.84
C GLY A 328 11.10 -1.38 15.55
N LYS A 329 12.01 -0.56 16.07
CA LYS A 329 12.04 0.89 15.83
C LYS A 329 12.21 1.22 14.34
N ASP A 330 13.19 0.61 13.69
CA ASP A 330 13.46 0.79 12.27
C ASP A 330 12.25 0.42 11.40
N SER A 331 11.67 -0.75 11.64
CA SER A 331 10.52 -1.27 10.89
C SER A 331 9.30 -0.36 11.04
N LEU A 332 9.07 0.18 12.24
CA LEU A 332 7.97 1.10 12.50
C LEU A 332 8.20 2.46 11.85
N MET A 333 9.41 3.02 11.98
CA MET A 333 9.76 4.29 11.36
C MET A 333 9.57 4.24 9.84
N GLU A 334 10.08 3.19 9.19
CA GLU A 334 9.90 2.97 7.75
C GLU A 334 8.42 2.83 7.36
N SER A 335 7.60 2.19 8.20
CA SER A 335 6.15 2.06 7.97
C SER A 335 5.43 3.40 8.08
N TYR A 336 5.80 4.23 9.06
CA TYR A 336 5.23 5.56 9.25
C TYR A 336 5.68 6.54 8.16
N LEU A 337 6.96 6.58 7.82
CA LEU A 337 7.50 7.42 6.74
C LEU A 337 6.82 7.11 5.40
N TRP A 338 6.66 5.83 5.07
CA TRP A 338 5.93 5.44 3.87
C TRP A 338 4.47 5.91 3.91
N THR A 339 3.81 5.79 5.07
CA THR A 339 2.42 6.21 5.24
C THR A 339 2.25 7.71 5.06
N ILE A 340 3.16 8.51 5.62
CA ILE A 340 3.19 9.97 5.47
C ILE A 340 3.39 10.35 4.00
N HIS A 341 4.40 9.78 3.35
CA HIS A 341 4.69 10.05 1.94
C HIS A 341 3.50 9.69 1.05
N ARG A 342 2.82 8.56 1.36
CA ARG A 342 1.65 8.09 0.64
C ARG A 342 0.42 8.98 0.88
N TYR A 343 0.27 9.54 2.08
CA TYR A 343 -0.79 10.48 2.41
C TYR A 343 -0.66 11.78 1.62
N HIS A 344 0.54 12.39 1.59
CA HIS A 344 0.78 13.64 0.87
C HIS A 344 0.48 13.53 -0.63
N ARG A 345 0.96 12.46 -1.27
CA ARG A 345 0.78 12.26 -2.72
C ARG A 345 -0.68 12.10 -3.16
N GLU A 346 -1.58 11.72 -2.25
CA GLU A 346 -3.01 11.67 -2.58
C GLU A 346 -3.70 13.02 -2.47
N HIS A 347 -3.20 13.90 -1.59
CA HIS A 347 -3.76 15.23 -1.35
C HIS A 347 -3.03 16.33 -2.14
N GLU A 348 -1.94 15.99 -2.82
CA GLU A 348 -1.39 16.82 -3.89
C GLU A 348 -2.44 16.90 -5.01
N PRO A 349 -2.92 18.11 -5.36
CA PRO A 349 -3.80 18.25 -6.51
C PRO A 349 -3.10 17.71 -7.75
N PRO A 350 -3.82 17.12 -8.71
CA PRO A 350 -3.23 16.62 -9.96
C PRO A 350 -2.71 17.80 -10.80
N GLY A 351 -1.52 18.31 -10.46
CA GLY A 351 -0.80 19.38 -11.17
C GLY A 351 -1.51 20.74 -11.16
N GLY A 352 -0.91 21.73 -10.51
CA GLY A 352 -1.08 23.13 -10.91
C GLY A 352 -0.39 23.40 -12.24
#